data_AF-A0A8D8K758-F1
#
_entry.id   AF-A0A8D8K758-F1
#
_cell.length_a   1.000
_cell.length_b   1.000
_cell.length_c   1.000
_cell.angle_alpha   90.00
_cell.angle_beta   90.00
_cell.angle_gamma   90.00
#
_symmetry.space_group_name_H-M   'P 1'
#
loop_
_entity.id
_entity.type
_entity.pdbx_description
1 polymer ?
#
loop_
_entity_poly.entity_id
_entity_poly.type
_entity_poly.pdbx_seq_one_letter_code
_entity_poly.pdbx_strand_id
1 'polypeptide(L)'
;CPDSLELFPKFSGISQGDLAGSPAVAAHGATVLKKLGELLKAKGDHAALLKPLANTHANIHKVALNNFRLITEVLVKVMAEKAGLYAACQGALRRVMYAVI
;
A
#
# COMPACT_ATOMS: atom_id res chain seq x y z
N CYS A 1 -11.45 2.11 -2.88
CA CYS A 1 -12.35 1.49 -3.88
C CYS A 1 -13.00 0.28 -3.23
N PRO A 2 -14.34 0.18 -3.24
CA PRO A 2 -15.04 -0.97 -2.67
C PRO A 2 -14.47 -2.31 -3.15
N ASP A 3 -14.15 -2.40 -4.43
CA ASP A 3 -13.66 -3.62 -5.11
C ASP A 3 -12.32 -4.13 -4.54
N SER A 4 -11.47 -3.26 -3.99
CA SER A 4 -10.19 -3.71 -3.39
C SER A 4 -10.38 -4.44 -2.06
N LEU A 5 -11.50 -4.27 -1.37
CA LEU A 5 -11.77 -4.93 -0.10
C LEU A 5 -11.94 -6.44 -0.28
N GLU A 6 -12.48 -6.87 -1.41
CA GLU A 6 -12.68 -8.29 -1.76
C GLU A 6 -11.37 -9.09 -1.80
N LEU A 7 -10.25 -8.40 -2.05
CA LEU A 7 -8.90 -8.99 -2.03
C LEU A 7 -8.40 -9.32 -0.61
N PHE A 8 -9.15 -8.94 0.42
CA PHE A 8 -8.83 -9.21 1.81
C PHE A 8 -9.92 -10.06 2.47
N PRO A 9 -9.91 -11.40 2.27
CA PRO A 9 -10.90 -12.29 2.88
C PRO A 9 -11.01 -12.13 4.41
N LYS A 10 -9.90 -11.77 5.08
CA LYS A 10 -9.86 -11.50 6.51
C LYS A 10 -10.74 -10.32 6.95
N PHE A 11 -11.03 -9.39 6.04
CA PHE A 11 -11.87 -8.21 6.29
C PHE A 11 -13.25 -8.34 5.64
N SER A 12 -13.57 -9.51 5.08
CA SER A 12 -14.92 -9.78 4.58
C SER A 12 -15.95 -9.66 5.71
N GLY A 13 -17.09 -9.06 5.40
CA GLY A 13 -18.17 -8.82 6.37
C GLY A 13 -18.00 -7.59 7.27
N ILE A 14 -16.86 -6.89 7.25
CA ILE A 14 -16.75 -5.58 7.89
C ILE A 14 -17.45 -4.56 7.01
N SER A 15 -18.43 -3.84 7.56
CA SER A 15 -19.11 -2.78 6.82
C SER A 15 -18.14 -1.64 6.50
N GLN A 16 -18.37 -0.92 5.40
CA GLN A 16 -17.49 0.20 5.02
C GLN A 16 -17.38 1.27 6.13
N GLY A 17 -18.45 1.50 6.90
CA GLY A 17 -18.45 2.45 8.02
C GLY A 17 -17.58 2.00 9.20
N ASP A 18 -17.42 0.68 9.38
CA ASP A 18 -16.71 0.09 10.53
C ASP A 18 -15.22 -0.14 10.25
N LEU A 19 -14.78 -0.08 8.99
CA LEU A 19 -13.39 -0.30 8.60
C LEU A 19 -12.41 0.61 9.36
N ALA A 20 -12.78 1.88 9.55
CA ALA A 20 -11.92 2.86 10.21
C ALA A 20 -11.66 2.55 11.69
N GLY A 21 -12.61 1.88 12.35
CA GLY A 21 -12.49 1.48 13.75
C GLY A 21 -11.85 0.11 13.96
N SER A 22 -11.60 -0.66 12.89
CA SER A 22 -11.14 -2.05 12.99
C SER A 22 -9.66 -2.15 13.38
N PRO A 23 -9.32 -2.72 14.56
CA PRO A 23 -7.92 -2.92 14.96
C PRO A 23 -7.17 -3.87 14.03
N ALA A 24 -7.88 -4.83 13.43
CA ALA A 24 -7.30 -5.78 12.49
C ALA A 24 -6.91 -5.13 11.16
N VAL A 25 -7.73 -4.20 10.66
CA VAL A 25 -7.42 -3.39 9.47
C VAL A 25 -6.24 -2.47 9.76
N ALA A 26 -6.24 -1.78 10.90
CA ALA A 26 -5.14 -0.92 11.32
C ALA A 26 -3.81 -1.68 11.42
N ALA A 27 -3.82 -2.86 12.05
CA ALA A 27 -2.63 -3.71 12.16
C ALA A 27 -2.09 -4.15 10.79
N HIS A 28 -2.97 -4.47 9.84
CA HIS A 28 -2.55 -4.84 8.50
C HIS A 28 -1.99 -3.65 7.72
N GLY A 29 -2.63 -2.47 7.82
CA GLY A 29 -2.10 -1.22 7.27
C GLY A 29 -0.70 -0.91 7.80
N ALA A 30 -0.45 -1.14 9.10
CA ALA A 30 0.87 -0.98 9.69
C ALA A 30 1.91 -1.95 9.09
N THR A 31 1.54 -3.20 8.80
CA THR A 31 2.43 -4.16 8.10
C THR A 31 2.80 -3.67 6.71
N VAL A 32 1.83 -3.15 5.94
CA VAL A 32 2.08 -2.59 4.61
C VAL A 32 3.03 -1.40 4.69
N LEU A 33 2.77 -0.44 5.58
CA LEU A 33 3.59 0.76 5.73
C LEU A 33 5.00 0.47 6.25
N LYS A 34 5.17 -0.51 7.14
CA LYS A 34 6.50 -0.98 7.60
C LYS A 34 7.30 -1.52 6.42
N LYS A 35 6.69 -2.40 5.61
CA LYS A 35 7.39 -2.97 4.46
C LYS A 35 7.74 -1.93 3.41
N LEU A 36 6.85 -0.97 3.17
CA LEU A 36 7.14 0.16 2.30
C LEU A 36 8.29 1.02 2.86
N GLY A 37 8.31 1.29 4.17
CA GLY A 37 9.41 2.02 4.80
C GLY A 37 10.77 1.34 4.63
N GLU A 38 10.83 0.00 4.71
CA GLU A 38 12.03 -0.78 4.38
C GLU A 38 12.47 -0.58 2.92
N LEU A 39 11.52 -0.69 1.98
CA LEU A 39 11.79 -0.47 0.55
C LEU A 39 12.34 0.93 0.27
N LEU A 40 11.76 1.97 0.88
CA LEU A 40 12.22 3.35 0.73
C LEU A 40 13.63 3.56 1.29
N LYS A 41 13.94 2.96 2.44
CA LYS A 41 15.28 3.03 3.05
C LYS A 41 16.36 2.33 2.23
N ALA A 42 15.98 1.34 1.42
CA ALA A 42 16.88 0.65 0.51
C ALA A 42 17.28 1.48 -0.73
N LYS A 43 16.61 2.63 -0.98
CA LYS A 43 17.00 3.62 -2.01
C LYS A 43 17.31 3.05 -3.40
N GLY A 44 16.55 2.03 -3.82
CA GLY A 44 16.72 1.37 -5.13
C GLY A 44 17.36 -0.01 -5.06
N ASP A 45 18.09 -0.33 -3.99
CA ASP A 45 18.61 -1.68 -3.74
C ASP A 45 17.55 -2.57 -3.06
N HIS A 46 16.39 -2.69 -3.71
CA HIS A 46 15.21 -3.33 -3.12
C HIS A 46 14.86 -4.68 -3.75
N ALA A 47 15.69 -5.24 -4.63
CA ALA A 47 15.37 -6.49 -5.33
C ALA A 47 15.08 -7.66 -4.37
N ALA A 48 15.90 -7.81 -3.32
CA ALA A 48 15.72 -8.85 -2.30
C ALA A 48 14.44 -8.66 -1.46
N LEU A 49 13.99 -7.41 -1.27
CA LEU A 49 12.76 -7.08 -0.54
C LEU A 49 11.51 -7.23 -1.43
N LEU A 50 11.63 -6.89 -2.72
CA LEU A 50 10.53 -6.88 -3.68
C LEU A 50 10.19 -8.27 -4.18
N LYS A 51 11.18 -9.14 -4.41
CA LYS A 51 10.97 -10.51 -4.91
C LYS A 51 9.96 -11.33 -4.09
N PRO A 52 10.05 -11.43 -2.75
CA PRO A 52 9.05 -12.16 -1.97
C PRO A 52 7.68 -11.47 -2.02
N LEU A 53 7.62 -10.14 -2.04
CA LEU A 53 6.36 -9.39 -2.13
C LEU A 53 5.63 -9.65 -3.46
N ALA A 54 6.36 -9.57 -4.58
CA ALA A 54 5.83 -9.87 -5.90
C ALA A 54 5.32 -11.31 -6.00
N ASN A 55 6.09 -12.27 -5.48
CA ASN A 55 5.70 -13.67 -5.47
C ASN A 55 4.40 -13.92 -4.70
N THR A 56 4.25 -13.37 -3.48
CA THR A 56 3.04 -13.58 -2.69
C THR A 56 1.84 -12.85 -3.30
N HIS A 57 2.01 -11.63 -3.79
CA HIS A 57 0.91 -10.85 -4.35
C HIS A 57 0.42 -11.39 -5.69
N ALA A 58 1.32 -11.91 -6.53
CA ALA A 58 0.93 -12.55 -7.79
C ALA A 58 0.35 -13.95 -7.60
N ASN A 59 0.97 -14.78 -6.76
CA ASN A 59 0.65 -16.20 -6.72
C ASN A 59 -0.36 -16.58 -5.63
N ILE A 60 -0.38 -15.85 -4.50
CA ILE A 60 -1.22 -16.18 -3.34
C ILE A 60 -2.39 -15.20 -3.24
N HIS A 61 -2.10 -13.90 -3.16
CA HIS A 61 -3.13 -12.88 -2.92
C HIS A 61 -3.87 -12.43 -4.19
N LYS A 62 -3.36 -12.83 -5.37
CA LYS A 62 -3.95 -12.53 -6.69
C LYS A 62 -4.23 -11.03 -6.91
N VAL A 63 -3.32 -10.19 -6.46
CA VAL A 63 -3.46 -8.72 -6.54
C VAL A 63 -2.94 -8.22 -7.89
N ALA A 64 -3.83 -7.70 -8.72
CA ALA A 64 -3.46 -7.07 -9.99
C ALA A 64 -2.64 -5.77 -9.76
N LEU A 65 -1.73 -5.45 -10.69
CA LEU A 65 -0.87 -4.24 -10.63
C LEU A 65 -1.66 -2.95 -10.42
N ASN A 66 -2.87 -2.86 -10.95
CA ASN A 66 -3.72 -1.68 -10.79
C ASN A 66 -4.04 -1.36 -9.32
N ASN A 67 -4.16 -2.37 -8.45
CA ASN A 67 -4.41 -2.14 -7.02
C ASN A 67 -3.23 -1.46 -6.33
N PHE A 68 -2.00 -1.72 -6.78
CA PHE A 68 -0.81 -1.02 -6.27
C PHE A 68 -0.80 0.46 -6.69
N ARG A 69 -1.34 0.79 -7.88
CA ARG A 69 -1.54 2.17 -8.32
C ARG A 69 -2.62 2.87 -7.48
N LEU A 70 -3.71 2.17 -7.17
CA LEU A 70 -4.78 2.70 -6.31
C LEU A 70 -4.29 3.02 -4.89
N ILE A 71 -3.58 2.08 -4.24
CA ILE A 71 -3.04 2.33 -2.90
C ILE A 71 -1.97 3.42 -2.91
N THR A 72 -1.21 3.59 -4.01
CA THR A 72 -0.27 4.71 -4.18
C THR A 72 -1.00 6.05 -4.12
N GLU A 73 -2.10 6.22 -4.85
CA GLU A 73 -2.86 7.48 -4.82
C GLU A 73 -3.50 7.75 -3.46
N VAL A 74 -3.95 6.71 -2.76
CA VAL A 74 -4.43 6.84 -1.38
C VAL A 74 -3.30 7.31 -0.46
N LEU A 75 -2.13 6.68 -0.54
CA LEU A 75 -0.97 7.03 0.29
C LEU A 75 -0.52 8.47 0.05
N VAL A 76 -0.45 8.92 -1.20
CA VAL A 76 -0.08 10.30 -1.54
C VAL A 76 -1.03 11.30 -0.88
N LYS A 77 -2.35 11.06 -0.97
CA LYS A 77 -3.37 11.92 -0.33
C LYS A 77 -3.23 11.94 1.18
N VAL A 78 -3.11 10.77 1.81
CA VAL A 78 -2.95 10.64 3.27
C VAL A 78 -1.66 11.34 3.75
N MET A 79 -0.56 11.17 3.04
CA MET A 79 0.71 11.84 3.39
C MET A 79 0.65 13.35 3.19
N ALA A 80 -0.08 13.85 2.19
CA ALA A 80 -0.31 15.28 2.02
C ALA A 80 -1.11 15.85 3.21
N GLU A 81 -2.18 15.17 3.62
CA GLU A 81 -3.05 15.61 4.72
C GLU A 81 -2.43 15.47 6.10
N LYS A 82 -1.65 14.41 6.34
CA LYS A 82 -1.21 14.01 7.69
C LYS A 82 0.29 14.15 7.93
N ALA A 83 1.11 14.19 6.89
CA ALA A 83 2.57 14.23 6.98
C ALA A 83 3.20 15.44 6.29
N GLY A 84 2.39 16.40 5.82
CA GLY A 84 2.88 17.63 5.19
C GLY A 84 3.57 17.41 3.85
N LEU A 85 3.21 16.35 3.12
CA LEU A 85 3.79 16.05 1.81
C LEU A 85 3.33 17.09 0.77
N TYR A 86 4.13 18.14 0.58
CA TYR A 86 3.85 19.20 -0.39
C TYR A 86 3.97 18.72 -1.85
N ALA A 87 3.42 19.50 -2.79
CA ALA A 87 3.15 19.07 -4.16
C ALA A 87 4.35 18.42 -4.88
N ALA A 88 5.56 18.98 -4.77
CA ALA A 88 6.74 18.39 -5.42
C ALA A 88 7.11 17.03 -4.82
N CYS A 89 6.97 16.86 -3.51
CA CYS A 89 7.20 15.59 -2.82
C CYS A 89 6.13 14.54 -3.14
N GLN A 90 4.89 14.94 -3.44
CA GLN A 90 3.86 14.01 -3.92
C GLN A 90 4.25 13.41 -5.28
N GLY A 91 4.77 14.25 -6.19
CA GLY A 91 5.31 13.78 -7.48
C GLY A 91 6.50 12.83 -7.30
N ALA A 92 7.38 13.12 -6.34
CA ALA A 92 8.50 12.24 -6.00
C ALA A 92 8.03 10.88 -5.47
N LEU A 93 7.07 10.86 -4.54
CA LEU A 93 6.50 9.62 -4.01
C LEU A 93 5.89 8.76 -5.12
N ARG A 94 5.12 9.36 -6.04
CA ARG A 94 4.57 8.63 -7.19
C ARG A 94 5.66 7.97 -8.02
N ARG A 95 6.73 8.70 -8.37
CA ARG A 95 7.86 8.15 -9.14
C ARG A 95 8.54 6.97 -8.44
N VAL A 96 8.72 7.07 -7.12
CA VAL A 96 9.27 5.96 -6.33
C VAL A 96 8.35 4.76 -6.37
N MET A 97 7.04 4.94 -6.17
CA MET A 97 6.08 3.84 -6.25
C MET A 97 6.03 3.22 -7.65
N TYR A 98 6.14 4.02 -8.71
CA TYR A 98 6.22 3.51 -10.09
C TYR A 98 7.48 2.68 -10.36
N ALA A 99 8.59 2.93 -9.67
CA ALA A 99 9.80 2.10 -9.79
C ALA A 99 9.67 0.75 -9.07
N VAL A 100 8.70 0.63 -8.15
CA VAL A 100 8.47 -0.56 -7.32
C VAL A 100 7.37 -1.47 -7.92
N ILE A 101 6.42 -0.89 -8.65
CA ILE A 101 5.28 -1.58 -9.30
C ILE A 101 5.68 -2.12 -10.67
#